data_AF-A0A7J3IH41-F1
#
_entry.id   AF-A0A7J3IH41-F1
#
_cell.length_a   1.000
_cell.length_b   1.000
_cell.length_c   1.000
_cell.angle_alpha   90.00
_cell.angle_beta   90.00
_cell.angle_gamma   90.00
#
_symmetry.space_group_name_H-M   'P 1'
#
loop_
_entity.id
_entity.type
_entity.pdbx_description
1 polymer ?
#
loop_
_entity_poly.entity_id
_entity_poly.type
_entity_poly.pdbx_seq_one_letter_code
_entity_poly.pdbx_strand_id
1 'polypeptide(L)'
;MIEALTCPFCGAPYRETIPAGTVQVKCQYCGAIILVPPSLGGVVRQCLNHPETLAVGLCNDCSQSFCTRCLYVLNVQGGRLYVCAKCYENRTAKGKIAAVLSFVLALIFLAAIPFLMASPAASSDIGGVFRILFYAILLLAISAVGLFIKPKSPPSLYDMMSKGAYMHTPKSFLKKCVKCEREIPIASEKCPYCQARQPEYEA
;
A
#
# COMPACT_ATOMS: atom_id res chain seq x y z
N MET A 1 13.26 22.51 19.68
CA MET A 1 12.19 23.04 18.81
C MET A 1 10.91 22.32 19.17
N ILE A 2 9.85 23.03 19.56
CA ILE A 2 8.54 22.43 19.86
C ILE A 2 7.80 22.36 18.52
N GLU A 3 7.60 21.15 17.99
CA GLU A 3 6.77 20.98 16.79
C GLU A 3 5.31 21.31 17.16
N ALA A 4 4.74 22.35 16.54
CA ALA A 4 3.33 22.68 16.74
C ALA A 4 2.47 21.69 15.93
N LEU A 5 1.50 21.04 16.58
CA LEU A 5 0.54 20.20 15.88
C LEU A 5 -0.30 21.06 14.92
N THR A 6 -0.20 20.83 13.62
CA THR A 6 -1.09 21.46 12.62
C THR A 6 -2.22 20.52 12.24
N CYS A 7 -3.44 21.08 12.13
CA CYS A 7 -4.59 20.33 11.65
C CYS A 7 -4.38 19.88 10.21
N PRO A 8 -4.47 18.57 9.90
CA PRO A 8 -4.29 18.07 8.54
C PRO A 8 -5.46 18.46 7.60
N PHE A 9 -6.60 18.89 8.14
CA PHE A 9 -7.78 19.25 7.37
C PHE A 9 -7.80 20.72 6.96
N CYS A 10 -7.53 21.64 7.90
CA CYS A 10 -7.59 23.08 7.65
C CYS A 10 -6.22 23.80 7.72
N GLY A 11 -5.15 23.10 8.09
CA GLY A 11 -3.82 23.69 8.25
C GLY A 11 -3.63 24.57 9.49
N ALA A 12 -4.69 24.81 10.28
CA ALA A 12 -4.60 25.67 11.45
C ALA A 12 -3.69 25.06 12.54
N PRO A 13 -2.84 25.87 13.20
CA PRO A 13 -2.00 25.40 14.30
C PRO A 13 -2.84 25.17 15.56
N TYR A 14 -2.55 24.08 16.27
CA TYR A 14 -3.13 23.77 17.58
C TYR A 14 -2.39 24.59 18.65
N ARG A 15 -3.11 25.43 19.39
CA ARG A 15 -2.52 26.37 20.37
C ARG A 15 -2.66 25.91 21.82
N GLU A 16 -3.48 24.91 22.09
CA GLU A 16 -3.72 24.41 23.44
C GLU A 16 -2.68 23.36 23.85
N THR A 17 -2.34 23.35 25.14
CA THR A 17 -1.49 22.30 25.73
C THR A 17 -2.26 20.99 25.73
N ILE A 18 -1.76 20.00 24.97
CA ILE A 18 -2.37 18.68 24.91
C ILE A 18 -1.99 17.90 26.18
N PRO A 19 -2.96 17.47 27.01
CA PRO A 19 -2.66 16.64 28.19
C PRO A 19 -2.02 15.31 27.75
N ALA A 20 -1.02 14.84 28.49
CA ALA A 20 -0.42 13.54 28.25
C ALA A 20 -1.47 12.42 28.34
N GLY A 21 -1.51 11.55 27.33
CA GLY A 21 -2.49 10.47 27.20
C GLY A 21 -3.74 10.83 26.38
N THR A 22 -3.80 12.02 25.78
CA THR A 22 -4.93 12.41 24.93
C THR A 22 -4.80 11.80 23.54
N VAL A 23 -5.66 10.84 23.16
CA VAL A 23 -5.58 10.18 21.84
C VAL A 23 -6.06 11.09 20.70
N GLN A 24 -7.07 11.92 20.99
CA GLN A 24 -7.82 12.66 20.00
C GLN A 24 -8.04 14.09 20.49
N VAL A 25 -7.77 15.05 19.61
CA VAL A 25 -8.08 16.45 19.85
C VAL A 25 -9.03 16.95 18.77
N LYS A 26 -10.02 17.73 19.15
CA LYS A 26 -10.92 18.39 18.21
C LYS A 26 -10.28 19.70 17.76
N CYS A 27 -10.15 19.90 16.45
CA CYS A 27 -9.74 21.17 15.88
C CYS A 27 -10.80 22.24 16.19
N GLN A 28 -10.40 23.37 16.78
CA GLN A 28 -11.33 24.46 17.09
C GLN A 28 -11.83 25.19 15.84
N TYR A 29 -11.04 25.18 14.75
CA TYR A 29 -11.37 25.89 13.53
C TYR A 29 -12.36 25.13 12.65
N CYS A 30 -12.05 23.88 12.30
CA CYS A 30 -12.88 23.08 11.39
C CYS A 30 -13.69 21.97 12.08
N GLY A 31 -13.59 21.84 13.39
CA GLY A 31 -14.29 20.80 14.16
C GLY A 31 -13.80 19.36 13.95
N ALA A 32 -12.80 19.15 13.09
CA ALA A 32 -12.30 17.81 12.77
C ALA A 32 -11.58 17.17 13.96
N ILE A 33 -11.73 15.87 14.12
CA ILE A 33 -11.02 15.10 15.13
C ILE A 33 -9.67 14.68 14.55
N ILE A 34 -8.59 15.07 15.24
CA ILE A 34 -7.21 14.80 14.85
C ILE A 34 -6.61 13.85 15.88
N LEU A 35 -5.90 12.84 15.41
CA LEU A 35 -5.13 11.96 16.28
C LEU A 35 -3.86 12.68 16.73
N VAL A 36 -3.65 12.76 18.05
CA VAL A 36 -2.45 13.38 18.61
C VAL A 36 -1.25 12.44 18.35
N PRO A 37 -0.19 12.92 17.69
CA PRO A 37 1.03 12.14 17.52
C PRO A 37 1.61 11.73 18.88
N PRO A 38 2.21 10.53 18.99
CA PRO A 38 2.91 10.13 20.22
C PRO A 38 3.99 11.13 20.66
N SER A 39 4.61 11.86 19.72
CA SER A 39 5.60 12.91 19.99
C SER A 39 5.06 14.11 20.76
N LEU A 40 3.73 14.29 20.77
CA LEU A 40 3.05 15.44 21.39
C LEU A 40 2.12 15.04 22.54
N GLY A 41 2.37 13.86 23.15
CA GLY A 41 1.60 13.40 24.31
C GLY A 41 0.36 12.57 23.98
N GLY A 42 0.22 12.07 22.75
CA GLY A 42 -0.76 11.04 22.42
C GLY A 42 -0.56 9.76 23.24
N VAL A 43 -1.56 8.86 23.32
CA VAL A 43 -1.39 7.56 24.01
C VAL A 43 -0.19 6.84 23.42
N VAL A 44 0.89 6.84 24.19
CA VAL A 44 2.14 6.23 23.76
C VAL A 44 1.97 4.75 23.92
N ARG A 45 1.69 4.08 22.81
CA ARG A 45 1.69 2.62 22.79
C ARG A 45 3.14 2.16 22.93
N GLN A 46 3.36 1.21 23.81
CA GLN A 46 4.66 0.57 23.93
C GLN A 46 4.92 -0.28 22.69
N CYS A 47 6.20 -0.53 22.39
CA CYS A 47 6.53 -1.49 21.36
C CYS A 47 6.16 -2.89 21.84
N LEU A 48 5.47 -3.65 20.98
CA LEU A 48 5.08 -5.03 21.28
C LEU A 48 6.26 -5.96 21.59
N ASN A 49 7.43 -5.71 20.99
CA ASN A 49 8.63 -6.51 21.24
C ASN A 49 9.47 -5.99 22.41
N HIS A 50 9.28 -4.72 22.75
CA HIS A 50 10.13 -3.97 23.69
C HIS A 50 9.21 -3.08 24.55
N PRO A 51 8.52 -3.66 25.55
CA PRO A 51 7.59 -2.91 26.41
C PRO A 51 8.26 -1.72 27.10
N GLU A 52 9.57 -1.80 27.34
CA GLU A 52 10.41 -0.74 27.90
C GLU A 52 10.66 0.43 26.93
N THR A 53 10.30 0.30 25.65
CA THR A 53 10.49 1.35 24.64
C THR A 53 9.16 1.85 24.06
N LEU A 54 9.11 3.15 23.81
CA LEU A 54 7.97 3.81 23.22
C LEU A 54 7.92 3.52 21.71
N ALA A 55 6.74 3.19 21.19
CA ALA A 55 6.57 3.01 19.76
C ALA A 55 6.63 4.36 19.03
N VAL A 56 7.31 4.36 17.89
CA VAL A 56 7.52 5.56 17.05
C VAL A 56 6.60 5.54 15.82
N GLY A 57 6.10 4.36 15.44
CA GLY A 57 5.21 4.22 14.31
C GLY A 57 4.35 2.96 14.35
N LEU A 58 3.50 2.83 13.34
CA LEU A 58 2.59 1.69 13.15
C LEU A 58 3.05 0.89 11.94
N CYS A 59 2.90 -0.43 11.99
CA CYS A 59 3.07 -1.29 10.82
C CYS A 59 1.88 -1.12 9.87
N ASN A 60 2.15 -0.86 8.59
CA ASN A 60 1.10 -0.65 7.58
C ASN A 60 0.29 -1.92 7.27
N ASP A 61 0.79 -3.11 7.65
CA ASP A 61 0.13 -4.40 7.40
C ASP A 61 -0.69 -4.89 8.59
N CYS A 62 -0.09 -4.90 9.79
CA CYS A 62 -0.74 -5.42 10.99
C CYS A 62 -1.28 -4.36 11.94
N SER A 63 -1.12 -3.07 11.60
CA SER A 63 -1.56 -1.89 12.38
C SER A 63 -1.10 -1.83 13.83
N GLN A 64 -0.11 -2.64 14.21
CA GLN A 64 0.48 -2.67 15.54
C GLN A 64 1.60 -1.63 15.68
N SER A 65 1.87 -1.21 16.92
CA SER A 65 2.85 -0.16 17.26
C SER A 65 4.25 -0.73 17.53
N PHE A 66 5.27 -0.17 16.88
CA PHE A 66 6.66 -0.63 16.99
C PHE A 66 7.63 0.54 17.21
N CYS A 67 8.75 0.27 17.88
CA CYS A 67 9.86 1.22 18.00
C CYS A 67 10.67 1.28 16.69
N THR A 68 11.58 2.25 16.58
CA THR A 68 12.46 2.44 15.40
C THR A 68 13.30 1.22 15.07
N ARG A 69 13.64 0.38 16.05
CA ARG A 69 14.42 -0.86 15.84
C ARG A 69 13.60 -2.00 15.24
N CYS A 70 12.29 -2.03 15.50
CA CYS A 70 11.41 -3.10 15.03
C CYS A 70 10.66 -2.75 13.74
N LEU A 71 10.76 -1.50 13.29
CA LEU A 71 10.04 -0.95 12.15
C LEU A 71 11.00 -0.75 10.96
N TYR A 72 10.82 -1.52 9.90
CA TYR A 72 11.57 -1.42 8.65
C TYR A 72 10.94 -0.39 7.71
N VAL A 73 11.78 0.43 7.09
CA VAL A 73 11.36 1.45 6.11
C VAL A 73 11.64 0.95 4.69
N LEU A 74 10.59 0.79 3.90
CA LEU A 74 10.67 0.41 2.48
C LEU A 74 10.32 1.60 1.60
N ASN A 75 11.19 1.93 0.65
CA ASN A 75 10.90 2.95 -0.36
C ASN A 75 10.11 2.33 -1.51
N VAL A 76 8.93 2.88 -1.79
CA VAL A 76 8.04 2.44 -2.86
C VAL A 76 7.71 3.64 -3.76
N GLN A 77 7.31 3.40 -5.02
CA GLN A 77 7.10 4.47 -6.00
C GLN A 77 6.06 5.54 -5.56
N GLY A 78 5.23 5.26 -4.55
CA GLY A 78 4.25 6.19 -3.98
C GLY A 78 4.53 6.68 -2.55
N GLY A 79 5.71 6.38 -1.96
CA GLY A 79 6.05 6.86 -0.61
C GLY A 79 6.96 5.93 0.21
N ARG A 80 6.99 6.16 1.53
CA ARG A 80 7.70 5.30 2.50
C ARG A 80 6.71 4.40 3.22
N LEU A 81 6.97 3.10 3.19
CA LEU A 81 6.17 2.11 3.89
C LEU A 81 6.89 1.67 5.16
N TYR A 82 6.17 1.61 6.27
CA TYR A 82 6.68 1.13 7.55
C TYR A 82 6.12 -0.25 7.85
N VAL A 83 6.98 -1.26 8.01
CA VAL A 83 6.57 -2.66 8.24
C VAL A 83 7.36 -3.30 9.37
N CYS A 84 6.73 -4.17 10.16
CA CYS A 84 7.43 -4.90 11.22
C CYS A 84 8.22 -6.10 10.66
N ALA A 85 9.17 -6.62 11.43
CA ALA A 85 10.00 -7.77 11.04
C ALA A 85 9.19 -8.97 10.51
N LYS A 86 8.14 -9.36 11.24
CA LYS A 86 7.28 -10.50 10.87
C LYS A 86 6.55 -10.27 9.53
N CYS A 87 6.04 -9.06 9.30
CA CYS A 87 5.40 -8.72 8.04
C CYS A 87 6.41 -8.62 6.89
N TYR A 88 7.62 -8.11 7.16
CA TYR A 88 8.71 -8.05 6.20
C TYR A 88 9.15 -9.44 5.74
N GLU A 89 9.35 -10.37 6.67
CA GLU A 89 9.66 -11.77 6.35
C GLU A 89 8.54 -12.43 5.55
N ASN A 90 7.28 -12.23 5.94
CA ASN A 90 6.15 -12.80 5.20
C ASN A 90 6.06 -12.26 3.76
N ARG A 91 6.42 -10.99 3.54
CA ARG A 91 6.51 -10.38 2.20
C ARG A 91 7.66 -10.97 1.37
N THR A 92 8.85 -11.07 1.95
CA THR A 92 10.03 -11.60 1.25
C THR A 92 9.92 -13.10 0.94
N ALA A 93 9.31 -13.87 1.85
CA ALA A 93 9.03 -15.29 1.65
C ALA A 93 8.09 -15.53 0.46
N LYS A 94 7.02 -14.72 0.33
CA LYS A 94 6.11 -14.79 -0.82
C LYS A 94 6.80 -14.52 -2.15
N GLY A 95 7.71 -13.54 -2.19
CA GLY A 95 8.52 -13.24 -3.37
C GLY A 95 9.40 -14.41 -3.81
N LYS A 96 10.05 -15.09 -2.84
CA LYS A 96 10.90 -16.25 -3.11
C LYS A 96 10.11 -17.44 -3.65
N ILE A 97 8.94 -17.74 -3.08
CA ILE A 97 8.09 -18.84 -3.53
C ILE A 97 7.65 -18.60 -4.98
N ALA A 98 7.18 -17.39 -5.31
CA ALA A 98 6.77 -17.07 -6.68
C ALA A 98 7.93 -17.20 -7.69
N ALA A 99 9.14 -16.76 -7.33
CA ALA A 99 10.33 -16.89 -8.17
C ALA A 99 10.74 -18.35 -8.40
N VAL A 100 10.77 -19.17 -7.34
CA VAL A 100 11.07 -20.61 -7.43
C VAL A 100 10.04 -21.32 -8.31
N LEU A 101 8.76 -21.01 -8.14
CA LEU A 101 7.69 -21.62 -8.91
C LEU A 101 7.75 -21.23 -10.39
N SER A 102 8.09 -19.97 -10.69
CA SER A 102 8.34 -19.51 -12.05
C SER A 102 9.54 -20.21 -12.70
N PHE A 103 10.61 -20.45 -11.94
CA PHE A 103 11.80 -21.15 -12.42
C PHE A 103 11.51 -22.62 -12.72
N VAL A 104 10.80 -23.32 -11.82
CA VAL A 104 10.37 -24.71 -12.04
C VAL A 104 9.47 -24.82 -13.28
N LEU A 105 8.55 -23.87 -13.46
CA LEU A 105 7.68 -23.86 -14.64
C LEU A 105 8.47 -23.68 -15.94
N ALA A 106 9.48 -22.80 -15.94
CA ALA A 106 10.34 -22.59 -17.09
C ALA A 106 11.14 -23.86 -17.45
N LEU A 107 11.64 -24.60 -16.46
CA LEU A 107 12.33 -25.87 -16.69
C LEU A 107 11.42 -26.95 -17.27
N ILE A 108 10.16 -27.05 -16.79
CA ILE A 108 9.17 -27.98 -17.35
C ILE A 108 8.89 -27.65 -18.81
N PHE A 109 8.74 -26.37 -19.14
CA PHE A 109 8.58 -25.92 -20.53
C PHE A 109 9.79 -26.29 -21.40
N LEU A 110 11.01 -26.05 -20.90
CA LEU A 110 12.25 -26.37 -21.62
C LEU A 110 12.37 -27.88 -21.89
N ALA A 111 12.01 -28.70 -20.90
CA ALA A 111 12.01 -30.17 -21.03
C ALA A 111 10.94 -30.69 -22.01
N ALA A 112 9.87 -29.93 -22.25
CA ALA A 112 8.83 -30.28 -23.22
C ALA A 112 9.23 -30.00 -24.69
N ILE A 113 10.20 -29.10 -24.93
CA ILE A 113 10.70 -28.74 -26.28
C ILE A 113 11.22 -29.95 -27.08
N PRO A 114 12.07 -30.85 -26.54
CA PRO A 114 12.51 -32.02 -27.30
C PRO A 114 11.36 -32.99 -27.61
N PHE A 115 10.34 -33.09 -26.76
CA PHE A 115 9.13 -33.87 -27.05
C PHE A 115 8.29 -33.28 -28.20
N LEU A 116 8.39 -31.98 -28.48
CA LEU A 116 7.82 -31.33 -29.68
C LEU A 116 8.64 -31.66 -30.93
N MET A 117 9.97 -31.55 -30.83
CA MET A 117 10.88 -31.64 -31.98
C MET A 117 11.11 -33.08 -32.45
N ALA A 118 10.94 -34.07 -31.58
CA ALA A 118 11.31 -35.46 -31.86
C ALA A 118 10.26 -36.32 -32.60
N SER A 119 9.17 -35.77 -33.16
CA SER A 119 8.31 -36.60 -34.05
C SER A 119 8.62 -36.39 -35.52
N PRO A 120 9.12 -37.42 -36.22
CA PRO A 120 8.95 -37.50 -37.67
C PRO A 120 7.46 -37.64 -38.00
N ALA A 121 7.06 -37.02 -39.11
CA ALA A 121 5.68 -36.92 -39.53
C ALA A 121 5.03 -38.29 -39.77
N ALA A 122 3.74 -38.35 -39.43
CA ALA A 122 2.72 -39.19 -40.05
C ALA A 122 2.84 -40.72 -39.88
N SER A 123 2.29 -41.24 -38.78
CA SER A 123 1.36 -42.37 -38.86
C SER A 123 0.36 -42.29 -37.68
N SER A 124 -0.85 -42.79 -37.91
CA SER A 124 -2.10 -42.52 -37.21
C SER A 124 -2.24 -43.03 -35.76
N ASP A 125 -1.15 -43.31 -35.06
CA ASP A 125 -1.21 -44.10 -33.83
C ASP A 125 -0.96 -43.24 -32.60
N ILE A 126 -1.99 -43.15 -31.73
CA ILE A 126 -1.93 -43.13 -30.26
C ILE A 126 -1.05 -42.04 -29.59
N GLY A 127 0.20 -41.84 -30.00
CA GLY A 127 1.12 -40.80 -29.53
C GLY A 127 0.62 -39.36 -29.76
N GLY A 128 -0.18 -39.11 -30.81
CA GLY A 128 -0.83 -37.81 -31.01
C GLY A 128 -1.81 -37.46 -29.88
N VAL A 129 -2.60 -38.44 -29.43
CA VAL A 129 -3.57 -38.28 -28.35
C VAL A 129 -2.86 -38.05 -27.02
N PHE A 130 -1.78 -38.80 -26.74
CA PHE A 130 -0.97 -38.60 -25.54
C PHE A 130 -0.30 -37.22 -25.49
N ARG A 131 0.13 -36.67 -26.63
CA ARG A 131 0.66 -35.29 -26.70
C ARG A 131 -0.41 -34.26 -26.36
N ILE A 132 -1.60 -34.36 -26.95
CA ILE A 132 -2.70 -33.42 -26.67
C ILE A 132 -3.11 -33.48 -25.19
N LEU A 133 -3.22 -34.70 -24.62
CA LEU A 133 -3.52 -34.90 -23.20
C LEU A 133 -2.43 -34.30 -22.30
N PHE A 134 -1.16 -34.51 -22.63
CA PHE A 134 -0.04 -33.95 -21.87
C PHE A 134 -0.08 -32.42 -21.86
N TYR A 135 -0.34 -31.78 -23.01
CA TYR A 135 -0.51 -30.32 -23.09
C TYR A 135 -1.72 -29.81 -22.31
N ALA A 136 -2.86 -30.48 -22.42
CA ALA A 136 -4.07 -30.09 -21.70
C ALA A 136 -3.84 -30.15 -20.18
N ILE A 137 -3.18 -31.20 -19.68
CA ILE A 137 -2.84 -31.35 -18.26
C ILE A 137 -1.82 -30.28 -17.83
N LEU A 138 -0.82 -30.00 -18.66
CA LEU A 138 0.21 -28.99 -18.36
C LEU A 138 -0.39 -27.57 -18.31
N LEU A 139 -1.28 -27.23 -19.24
CA LEU A 139 -2.02 -25.95 -19.23
C LEU A 139 -2.98 -25.85 -18.03
N LEU A 140 -3.69 -26.94 -17.70
CA LEU A 140 -4.56 -26.97 -16.53
C LEU A 140 -3.75 -26.80 -15.23
N ALA A 141 -2.61 -27.48 -15.11
CA ALA A 141 -1.70 -27.32 -13.95
C ALA A 141 -1.20 -25.88 -13.83
N ILE A 142 -0.79 -25.24 -14.93
CA ILE A 142 -0.36 -23.82 -14.93
C ILE A 142 -1.50 -22.90 -14.50
N SER A 143 -2.70 -23.10 -15.06
CA SER A 143 -3.88 -22.29 -14.74
C SER A 143 -4.30 -22.42 -13.28
N ALA A 144 -4.30 -23.65 -12.74
CA ALA A 144 -4.59 -23.93 -11.35
C ALA A 144 -3.58 -23.25 -10.42
N VAL A 145 -2.28 -23.41 -10.68
CA VAL A 145 -1.23 -22.74 -9.90
C VAL A 145 -1.37 -21.21 -9.97
N GLY A 146 -1.67 -20.64 -11.15
CA GLY A 146 -1.92 -19.21 -11.29
C GLY A 146 -3.12 -18.69 -10.48
N LEU A 147 -4.17 -19.50 -10.33
CA LEU A 147 -5.34 -19.20 -9.49
C LEU A 147 -5.03 -19.31 -8.00
N PHE A 148 -4.25 -20.31 -7.57
CA PHE A 148 -3.86 -20.48 -6.16
C PHE A 148 -2.82 -19.46 -5.70
N ILE A 149 -2.08 -18.83 -6.61
CA ILE A 149 -1.10 -17.79 -6.27
C ILE A 149 -1.76 -16.43 -5.98
N LYS A 150 -3.01 -16.16 -6.41
CA LYS A 150 -3.67 -14.90 -6.05
C LYS A 150 -3.97 -14.90 -4.54
N PRO A 151 -3.21 -14.16 -3.72
CA PRO A 151 -3.44 -14.20 -2.29
C PRO A 151 -4.77 -13.49 -2.02
N LYS A 152 -5.69 -14.21 -1.37
CA LYS A 152 -6.96 -13.71 -0.84
C LYS A 152 -6.73 -12.86 0.42
N SER A 153 -5.66 -12.06 0.46
CA SER A 153 -5.50 -11.02 1.47
C SER A 153 -6.15 -9.76 0.95
N PRO A 154 -6.91 -9.01 1.77
CA PRO A 154 -7.35 -7.68 1.38
C PRO A 154 -6.13 -6.88 0.87
N PRO A 155 -6.27 -6.12 -0.22
CA PRO A 155 -5.15 -5.37 -0.79
C PRO A 155 -4.55 -4.53 0.34
N SER A 156 -3.27 -4.74 0.60
CA SER A 156 -2.56 -3.96 1.60
C SER A 156 -2.60 -2.49 1.19
N LEU A 157 -2.48 -1.56 2.14
CA LEU A 157 -2.36 -0.14 1.82
C LEU A 157 -1.25 0.10 0.77
N TYR A 158 -0.20 -0.74 0.79
CA TYR A 158 0.82 -0.81 -0.24
C TYR A 158 0.28 -1.12 -1.64
N ASP A 159 -0.58 -2.14 -1.81
CA ASP A 159 -1.17 -2.49 -3.11
C ASP A 159 -2.08 -1.38 -3.66
N MET A 160 -2.68 -0.60 -2.75
CA MET A 160 -3.47 0.57 -3.10
C MET A 160 -2.60 1.76 -3.52
N MET A 161 -1.50 2.01 -2.79
CA MET A 161 -0.54 3.07 -3.13
C MET A 161 0.24 2.76 -4.41
N SER A 162 0.69 1.50 -4.59
CA SER A 162 1.53 1.09 -5.73
C SER A 162 0.78 1.09 -7.06
N LYS A 163 -0.55 0.95 -7.04
CA LYS A 163 -1.40 1.04 -8.23
C LYS A 163 -1.74 2.47 -8.63
N GLY A 164 -1.17 3.48 -7.96
CA GLY A 164 -1.45 4.90 -8.26
C GLY A 164 -2.88 5.33 -7.91
N ALA A 165 -3.66 4.51 -7.21
CA ALA A 165 -5.07 4.78 -6.91
C ALA A 165 -5.27 5.99 -5.99
N TYR A 166 -4.20 6.48 -5.34
CA TYR A 166 -4.22 7.63 -4.44
C TYR A 166 -3.79 8.96 -5.08
N MET A 167 -3.58 9.01 -6.40
CA MET A 167 -3.30 10.31 -7.06
C MET A 167 -4.55 11.15 -7.35
N HIS A 168 -5.75 10.61 -7.11
CA HIS A 168 -6.97 11.41 -7.21
C HIS A 168 -7.40 11.89 -5.83
N THR A 169 -7.20 13.19 -5.57
CA THR A 169 -7.87 13.89 -4.48
C THR A 169 -9.37 13.61 -4.61
N PRO A 170 -10.05 13.12 -3.55
CA PRO A 170 -11.48 12.84 -3.64
C PRO A 170 -12.22 14.12 -4.04
N LYS A 171 -13.26 14.01 -4.86
CA LYS A 171 -14.02 15.19 -5.35
C LYS A 171 -14.57 16.07 -4.22
N SER A 172 -14.81 15.49 -3.05
CA SER A 172 -15.22 16.22 -1.84
C SER A 172 -14.15 17.16 -1.27
N PHE A 173 -12.88 17.00 -1.65
CA PHE A 173 -11.76 17.87 -1.24
C PHE A 173 -11.40 18.91 -2.31
N LEU A 174 -12.19 19.01 -3.39
CA LEU A 174 -11.99 19.95 -4.47
C LEU A 174 -13.07 21.05 -4.41
N LYS A 175 -12.66 22.31 -4.57
CA LYS A 175 -13.55 23.45 -4.83
C LYS A 175 -13.28 23.99 -6.24
N LYS A 176 -14.26 24.67 -6.82
CA LYS A 176 -14.05 25.40 -8.08
C LYS A 176 -13.44 26.75 -7.79
N CYS A 177 -12.45 27.16 -8.58
CA CYS A 177 -11.89 28.49 -8.50
C CYS A 177 -12.94 29.55 -8.85
N VAL A 178 -13.09 30.58 -8.01
CA VAL A 178 -14.07 31.66 -8.24
C VAL A 178 -13.86 32.47 -9.54
N LYS A 179 -12.65 32.43 -10.12
CA LYS A 179 -12.31 33.19 -11.34
C LYS A 179 -12.25 32.34 -12.60
N CYS A 180 -11.63 31.16 -12.53
CA CYS A 180 -11.38 30.33 -13.72
C CYS A 180 -12.11 28.98 -13.68
N GLU A 181 -12.96 28.73 -12.70
CA GLU A 181 -13.83 27.55 -12.52
C GLU A 181 -13.17 26.16 -12.48
N ARG A 182 -11.84 26.10 -12.64
CA ARG A 182 -11.07 24.85 -12.51
C ARG A 182 -11.13 24.32 -11.09
N GLU A 183 -11.16 22.99 -10.97
CA GLU A 183 -11.09 22.29 -9.69
C GLU A 183 -9.70 22.48 -9.05
N ILE A 184 -9.69 22.90 -7.80
CA ILE A 184 -8.52 23.16 -6.98
C ILE A 184 -8.74 22.58 -5.57
N PRO A 185 -7.69 22.27 -4.80
CA PRO A 185 -7.84 21.83 -3.42
C PRO A 185 -8.63 22.84 -2.57
N ILE A 186 -9.53 22.36 -1.69
CA ILE A 186 -10.32 23.22 -0.79
C ILE A 186 -9.44 24.17 0.04
N ALA A 187 -8.29 23.69 0.49
CA ALA A 187 -7.32 24.44 1.30
C ALA A 187 -6.48 25.46 0.49
N SER A 188 -6.64 25.56 -0.83
CA SER A 188 -5.88 26.54 -1.62
C SER A 188 -6.40 27.96 -1.40
N GLU A 189 -5.56 28.81 -0.80
CA GLU A 189 -5.80 30.27 -0.67
C GLU A 189 -5.68 31.01 -2.01
N LYS A 190 -4.83 30.51 -2.92
CA LYS A 190 -4.64 31.04 -4.27
C LYS A 190 -4.80 29.94 -5.30
N CYS A 191 -5.44 30.25 -6.42
CA CYS A 191 -5.59 29.30 -7.52
C CYS A 191 -4.22 29.03 -8.19
N PRO A 192 -3.77 27.76 -8.35
CA PRO A 192 -2.50 27.45 -9.01
C PRO A 192 -2.50 27.80 -10.51
N TYR A 193 -3.67 27.96 -11.13
CA TYR A 193 -3.80 28.22 -12.56
C TYR A 193 -3.90 29.70 -12.91
N CYS A 194 -4.67 30.49 -12.14
CA CYS A 194 -4.93 31.90 -12.43
C CYS A 194 -4.49 32.87 -11.34
N GLN A 195 -3.88 32.35 -10.26
CA GLN A 195 -3.37 33.10 -9.10
C GLN A 195 -4.43 33.92 -8.33
N ALA A 196 -5.71 33.82 -8.68
CA ALA A 196 -6.79 34.50 -7.97
C ALA A 196 -6.87 34.01 -6.51
N ARG A 197 -6.95 34.96 -5.57
CA ARG A 197 -7.26 34.65 -4.16
C ARG A 197 -8.65 34.02 -4.08
N GLN A 198 -8.75 32.94 -3.30
CA GLN A 198 -10.00 32.26 -3.02
C GLN A 198 -10.61 32.84 -1.74
N PRO A 199 -11.93 33.02 -1.67
CA PRO A 199 -12.58 33.36 -0.42
C PRO A 199 -12.30 32.26 0.61
N GLU A 200 -12.12 32.68 1.86
CA GLU A 200 -11.99 31.75 2.98
C GLU A 200 -13.31 30.98 3.09
N TYR A 201 -13.21 29.65 3.20
CA TYR A 201 -14.40 28.82 3.26
C TYR A 201 -15.02 28.98 4.64
N GLU A 202 -16.11 29.74 4.74
CA GLU A 202 -16.97 29.77 5.92
C GLU A 202 -17.71 28.43 5.97
N ALA A 203 -17.27 27.56 6.88
CA ALA A 203 -17.80 26.23 7.09
C ALA A 203 -19.06 26.25 7.96
#